data_AF-A0A8T4XQF4-F1
#
_entry.id   AF-A0A8T4XQF4-F1
#
_cell.length_a   1.000
_cell.length_b   1.000
_cell.length_c   1.000
_cell.angle_alpha   90.00
_cell.angle_beta   90.00
_cell.angle_gamma   90.00
#
_symmetry.space_group_name_H-M   'P 1'
#
loop_
_entity.id
_entity.type
_entity.pdbx_description
1 polymer ?
#
loop_
_entity_poly.entity_id
_entity_poly.type
_entity_poly.pdbx_seq_one_letter_code
_entity_poly.pdbx_strand_id
1 'polypeptide(L)'
;MLSVVDESLKVANSRRADLGQLMEDLKNRLNDLMKMREEEERNLRQTIDLMNKSIKRKELLEAEMAGALSIAQKAKKAISSFEVQLDLAEKIAIEDLALSKIEEMGKAKAIEGIYGKLMDLVRIPGEYRAALEAAAGGWLKALVVRDMEVARQCAESL
;
A
#
# COMPACT_ATOMS: atom_id res chain seq x y z
N MET A 1 -85.33 -25.77 52.86
CA MET A 1 -84.32 -26.55 52.10
C MET A 1 -84.07 -26.02 50.68
N LEU A 2 -85.05 -25.38 50.02
CA LEU A 2 -84.90 -24.81 48.66
C LEU A 2 -84.02 -23.54 48.55
N SER A 3 -83.91 -22.70 49.61
CA SER A 3 -83.11 -21.46 49.54
C SER A 3 -81.60 -21.69 49.57
N VAL A 4 -81.15 -22.68 50.35
CA VAL A 4 -79.72 -23.03 50.45
C VAL A 4 -79.20 -23.60 49.13
N VAL A 5 -80.05 -24.35 48.42
CA VAL A 5 -79.73 -24.86 47.09
C VAL A 5 -79.63 -23.72 46.08
N ASP A 6 -80.59 -22.77 46.06
CA ASP A 6 -80.53 -21.60 45.16
C ASP A 6 -79.28 -20.73 45.38
N GLU A 7 -78.91 -20.51 46.65
CA GLU A 7 -77.74 -19.72 47.02
C GLU A 7 -76.43 -20.43 46.62
N SER A 8 -76.34 -21.74 46.83
CA SER A 8 -75.20 -22.54 46.36
C SER A 8 -75.08 -22.57 44.83
N LEU A 9 -76.22 -22.55 44.12
CA LEU A 9 -76.28 -22.54 42.65
C LEU A 9 -75.82 -21.18 42.09
N LYS A 10 -76.17 -20.07 42.76
CA LYS A 10 -75.65 -18.72 42.44
C LYS A 10 -74.14 -18.63 42.61
N VAL A 11 -73.60 -19.13 43.73
CA VAL A 11 -72.14 -19.13 43.97
C VAL A 11 -71.40 -20.02 42.95
N ALA A 12 -71.96 -21.17 42.59
CA ALA A 12 -71.38 -22.02 41.55
C ALA A 12 -71.39 -21.33 40.18
N ASN A 13 -72.47 -20.63 39.83
CA ASN A 13 -72.57 -19.89 38.58
C ASN A 13 -71.63 -18.68 38.53
N SER A 14 -71.45 -17.94 39.64
CA SER A 14 -70.50 -16.82 39.69
C SER A 14 -69.07 -17.30 39.51
N ARG A 15 -68.67 -18.37 40.22
CA ARG A 15 -67.34 -18.98 40.05
C ARG A 15 -67.11 -19.50 38.63
N ARG A 16 -68.14 -20.03 37.98
CA ARG A 16 -68.04 -20.45 36.57
C ARG A 16 -67.80 -19.27 35.64
N ALA A 17 -68.45 -18.13 35.89
CA ALA A 17 -68.22 -16.91 35.13
C ALA A 17 -66.80 -16.37 35.36
N ASP A 18 -66.34 -16.31 36.62
CA ASP A 18 -64.99 -15.84 36.97
C ASP A 18 -63.90 -16.72 36.34
N LEU A 19 -64.08 -18.05 36.37
CA LEU A 19 -63.17 -18.99 35.71
C LEU A 19 -63.19 -18.84 34.18
N GLY A 20 -64.35 -18.55 33.60
CA GLY A 20 -64.46 -18.25 32.17
C GLY A 20 -63.71 -16.99 31.78
N GLN A 21 -63.82 -15.93 32.59
CA GLN A 21 -63.10 -14.68 32.37
C GLN A 21 -61.59 -14.85 32.54
N LEU A 22 -61.15 -15.57 33.57
CA LEU A 22 -59.73 -15.92 33.76
C LEU A 22 -59.18 -16.75 32.59
N MET A 23 -59.95 -17.69 32.04
CA MET A 23 -59.54 -18.46 30.87
C MET A 23 -59.38 -17.57 29.63
N GLU A 24 -60.30 -16.63 29.41
CA GLU A 24 -60.22 -15.70 28.28
C GLU A 24 -59.00 -14.78 28.42
N ASP A 25 -58.74 -14.26 29.62
CA ASP A 25 -57.57 -13.43 29.92
C ASP A 25 -56.26 -14.21 29.71
N LEU A 26 -56.21 -15.47 30.14
CA LEU A 26 -55.04 -16.34 29.97
C LEU A 26 -54.78 -16.63 28.49
N LYS A 27 -55.84 -16.88 27.72
CA LYS A 27 -55.78 -17.08 26.27
C LYS A 27 -55.28 -15.83 25.54
N ASN A 28 -55.73 -14.65 25.95
CA ASN A 28 -55.26 -13.38 25.38
C ASN A 28 -53.77 -13.17 25.64
N ARG A 29 -53.32 -13.37 26.89
CA ARG A 29 -51.90 -13.28 27.25
C ARG A 29 -51.03 -14.29 26.49
N LEU A 30 -51.52 -15.51 26.30
CA LEU A 30 -50.80 -16.52 25.51
C LEU A 30 -50.64 -16.08 24.05
N ASN A 31 -51.69 -15.53 23.44
CA ASN A 31 -51.62 -14.99 22.08
C ASN A 31 -50.64 -13.82 21.98
N ASP A 32 -50.60 -12.93 22.97
CA ASP A 32 -49.67 -11.81 22.99
C ASP A 32 -48.22 -12.29 23.11
N LEU A 33 -47.95 -13.30 23.96
CA LEU A 33 -46.63 -13.92 24.06
C LEU A 33 -46.21 -14.62 22.76
N MET A 34 -47.14 -15.27 22.06
CA MET A 34 -46.85 -15.89 20.76
C MET A 34 -46.48 -14.85 19.72
N LYS A 35 -47.21 -13.74 19.64
CA LYS A 35 -46.88 -12.62 18.72
C LYS A 35 -45.53 -12.00 19.04
N MET A 36 -45.25 -11.75 20.32
CA MET A 36 -43.96 -11.21 20.75
C MET A 36 -42.81 -12.16 20.38
N ARG A 37 -42.99 -13.47 20.57
CA ARG A 37 -42.00 -14.48 20.15
C ARG A 37 -41.73 -14.42 18.64
N GLU A 38 -42.77 -14.36 17.82
CA GLU A 38 -42.63 -14.27 16.36
C GLU A 38 -41.93 -12.99 15.91
N GLU A 39 -42.16 -11.88 16.63
CA GLU A 39 -41.50 -10.61 16.35
C GLU A 39 -40.02 -10.65 16.74
N GLU A 40 -39.68 -11.19 17.91
CA GLU A 40 -38.30 -11.40 18.33
C GLU A 40 -37.53 -12.32 17.38
N GLU A 41 -38.14 -13.43 16.93
CA GLU A 41 -37.53 -14.31 15.93
C GLU A 41 -37.28 -13.59 14.59
N ARG A 42 -38.20 -12.71 14.16
CA ARG A 42 -37.99 -11.87 12.96
C ARG A 42 -36.85 -10.88 13.15
N ASN A 43 -36.81 -10.20 14.30
CA ASN A 43 -35.76 -9.22 14.61
C ASN A 43 -34.38 -9.87 14.71
N LEU A 44 -34.29 -11.06 15.31
CA LEU A 44 -33.05 -11.85 15.36
C LEU A 44 -32.57 -12.22 13.96
N ARG A 45 -33.46 -12.71 13.09
CA ARG A 45 -33.10 -13.06 11.70
C ARG A 45 -32.58 -11.85 10.92
N GLN A 46 -33.23 -10.69 11.08
CA GLN A 46 -32.78 -9.44 10.45
C GLN A 46 -31.41 -9.01 10.96
N THR A 47 -31.18 -9.09 12.27
CA THR A 47 -29.89 -8.74 12.88
C THR A 47 -28.78 -9.65 12.38
N ILE A 48 -29.03 -10.95 12.28
CA ILE A 48 -28.08 -11.93 11.73
C ILE A 48 -27.74 -11.61 10.27
N ASP A 49 -28.74 -11.29 9.44
CA ASP A 49 -28.51 -10.90 8.04
C ASP A 49 -27.64 -9.62 7.93
N LEU A 50 -27.91 -8.61 8.76
CA LEU A 50 -27.11 -7.38 8.82
C LEU A 50 -25.67 -7.65 9.27
N MET A 51 -25.48 -8.53 10.26
CA MET A 51 -24.14 -8.95 10.70
C MET A 51 -23.39 -9.67 9.58
N ASN A 52 -24.04 -10.61 8.90
CA ASN A 52 -23.43 -11.34 7.77
C ASN A 52 -23.03 -10.41 6.62
N LYS A 53 -23.86 -9.41 6.30
CA LYS A 53 -23.51 -8.36 5.33
C LYS A 53 -22.31 -7.55 5.77
N SER A 54 -22.22 -7.23 7.06
CA SER A 54 -21.10 -6.48 7.63
C SER A 54 -19.79 -7.28 7.63
N ILE A 55 -19.84 -8.58 7.90
CA ILE A 55 -18.69 -9.49 7.81
C ILE A 55 -18.17 -9.52 6.37
N LYS A 56 -19.04 -9.76 5.39
CA LYS A 56 -18.63 -9.77 3.96
C LYS A 56 -17.99 -8.47 3.51
N ARG A 57 -18.50 -7.32 3.99
CA ARG A 57 -17.89 -6.00 3.71
C ARG A 57 -16.50 -5.87 4.32
N LYS A 58 -16.31 -6.35 5.55
CA LYS A 58 -14.98 -6.34 6.20
C LYS A 58 -13.99 -7.21 5.44
N GLU A 59 -14.37 -8.43 5.07
CA GLU A 59 -13.50 -9.34 4.31
C GLU A 59 -13.05 -8.72 2.97
N LEU A 60 -13.98 -8.05 2.27
CA LEU A 60 -13.66 -7.37 1.01
C LEU A 60 -12.70 -6.19 1.24
N LEU A 61 -12.95 -5.38 2.26
CA LEU A 61 -12.06 -4.27 2.62
C LEU A 61 -10.66 -4.76 3.02
N GLU A 62 -10.56 -5.84 3.80
CA GLU A 62 -9.29 -6.43 4.20
C GLU A 62 -8.50 -6.95 2.98
N ALA A 63 -9.18 -7.57 2.03
CA ALA A 63 -8.57 -8.00 0.78
C ALA A 63 -8.05 -6.82 -0.06
N GLU A 64 -8.83 -5.74 -0.17
CA GLU A 64 -8.41 -4.50 -0.85
C GLU A 64 -7.21 -3.85 -0.16
N MET A 65 -7.21 -3.80 1.18
CA MET A 65 -6.08 -3.27 1.96
C MET A 65 -4.80 -4.10 1.76
N ALA A 66 -4.91 -5.43 1.73
CA ALA A 66 -3.77 -6.30 1.44
C ALA A 66 -3.21 -6.05 0.02
N GLY A 67 -4.08 -5.86 -0.96
CA GLY A 67 -3.70 -5.48 -2.32
C GLY A 67 -2.97 -4.13 -2.37
N ALA A 68 -3.52 -3.10 -1.72
CA ALA A 68 -2.91 -1.78 -1.63
C ALA A 68 -1.54 -1.82 -0.95
N LEU A 69 -1.39 -2.59 0.13
CA LEU A 69 -0.13 -2.79 0.82
C LEU A 69 0.94 -3.40 -0.10
N SER A 70 0.57 -4.43 -0.88
CA SER A 70 1.48 -5.08 -1.84
C SER A 70 1.95 -4.10 -2.92
N ILE A 71 1.05 -3.27 -3.45
CA ILE A 71 1.39 -2.24 -4.44
C ILE A 71 2.32 -1.19 -3.83
N ALA A 72 2.01 -0.70 -2.62
CA ALA A 72 2.83 0.28 -1.92
C ALA A 72 4.25 -0.26 -1.63
N GLN A 73 4.36 -1.53 -1.24
CA GLN A 73 5.66 -2.18 -1.04
C GLN A 73 6.47 -2.29 -2.35
N LYS A 74 5.81 -2.63 -3.46
CA LYS A 74 6.46 -2.66 -4.79
C LYS A 74 6.93 -1.27 -5.21
N ALA A 75 6.08 -0.25 -5.05
CA ALA A 75 6.43 1.14 -5.34
C ALA A 75 7.63 1.61 -4.50
N LYS A 76 7.64 1.33 -3.19
CA LYS A 76 8.76 1.66 -2.31
C LYS A 76 10.07 1.02 -2.77
N LYS A 77 10.04 -0.26 -3.15
CA LYS A 77 11.23 -0.95 -3.67
C LYS A 77 11.72 -0.31 -4.98
N ALA A 78 10.80 0.01 -5.90
CA ALA A 78 11.14 0.65 -7.16
C ALA A 78 11.75 2.05 -6.96
N ILE A 79 11.16 2.87 -6.08
CA ILE A 79 11.67 4.20 -5.74
C ILE A 79 13.08 4.09 -5.15
N SER A 80 13.29 3.20 -4.18
CA SER A 80 14.62 3.01 -3.59
C SER A 80 15.67 2.58 -4.62
N SER A 81 15.33 1.67 -5.55
CA SER A 81 16.25 1.32 -6.63
C SER A 81 16.52 2.46 -7.60
N PHE A 82 15.51 3.30 -7.84
CA PHE A 82 15.62 4.46 -8.72
C PHE A 82 16.48 5.55 -8.09
N GLU A 83 16.32 5.82 -6.79
CA GLU A 83 17.16 6.76 -6.05
C GLU A 83 18.65 6.36 -6.11
N VAL A 84 18.96 5.07 -5.96
CA VAL A 84 20.33 4.56 -6.11
C VAL A 84 20.86 4.76 -7.53
N GLN A 85 20.05 4.46 -8.54
CA GLN A 85 20.43 4.68 -9.95
C GLN A 85 20.62 6.17 -10.27
N LEU A 86 19.79 7.04 -9.70
CA LEU A 86 19.87 8.48 -9.88
C LEU A 86 21.15 9.03 -9.25
N ASP A 87 21.45 8.66 -8.00
CA ASP A 87 22.69 9.08 -7.32
C ASP A 87 23.95 8.61 -8.07
N LEU A 88 23.95 7.39 -8.61
CA LEU A 88 25.02 6.90 -9.48
C LEU A 88 25.12 7.72 -10.79
N ALA A 89 23.99 8.00 -11.43
CA ALA A 89 23.96 8.76 -12.68
C ALA A 89 24.41 10.21 -12.47
N GLU A 90 24.01 10.85 -11.37
CA GLU A 90 24.44 12.20 -11.01
C GLU A 90 25.94 12.25 -10.75
N LYS A 91 26.51 11.30 -9.98
CA LYS A 91 27.95 11.22 -9.74
C LYS A 91 28.75 11.06 -11.03
N ILE A 92 28.33 10.14 -11.90
CA ILE A 92 28.99 9.91 -13.19
C ILE A 92 28.87 11.18 -14.08
N ALA A 93 27.72 11.83 -14.10
CA ALA A 93 27.50 13.05 -14.87
C ALA A 93 28.38 14.21 -14.37
N ILE A 94 28.54 14.37 -13.06
CA ILE A 94 29.42 15.39 -12.47
C ILE A 94 30.89 15.13 -12.83
N GLU A 95 31.35 13.88 -12.74
CA GLU A 95 32.71 13.48 -13.14
C GLU A 95 32.97 13.73 -14.64
N ASP A 96 32.05 13.30 -15.51
CA ASP A 96 32.18 13.51 -16.95
C ASP A 96 32.11 15.02 -17.31
N LEU A 97 31.31 15.81 -16.58
CA LEU A 97 31.20 17.27 -16.78
C LEU A 97 32.45 18.03 -16.30
N ALA A 98 33.04 17.62 -15.17
CA ALA A 98 34.31 18.18 -14.68
C ALA A 98 35.45 17.93 -15.67
N LEU A 99 35.56 16.71 -16.20
CA LEU A 99 36.54 16.37 -17.23
C LEU A 99 36.31 17.14 -18.54
N SER A 100 35.05 17.31 -18.96
CA SER A 100 34.72 18.09 -20.15
C SER A 100 35.09 19.56 -20.00
N LYS A 101 34.90 20.15 -18.81
CA LYS A 101 35.23 21.55 -18.54
C LYS A 101 36.74 21.81 -18.61
N ILE A 102 37.55 20.89 -18.09
CA ILE A 102 39.02 20.98 -18.21
C ILE A 102 39.46 20.83 -19.67
N GLU A 103 38.81 19.96 -20.44
CA GLU A 103 39.07 19.81 -21.87
C GLU A 103 38.74 21.10 -22.66
N GLU A 104 37.64 21.77 -22.33
CA GLU A 104 37.30 23.08 -22.91
C GLU A 104 38.30 24.18 -22.53
N MET A 105 38.76 24.21 -21.27
CA MET A 105 39.80 25.15 -20.82
C MET A 105 41.13 24.89 -21.54
N GLY A 106 41.46 23.63 -21.85
CA GLY A 106 42.59 23.27 -22.69
C GLY A 106 42.43 23.70 -24.15
N LYS A 107 41.24 23.51 -24.75
CA LYS A 107 40.92 23.96 -26.12
C LYS A 107 40.93 25.48 -26.27
N ALA A 108 40.53 26.21 -25.22
CA ALA A 108 40.59 27.66 -25.15
C ALA A 108 42.01 28.22 -24.89
N LYS A 109 43.03 27.34 -24.76
CA LYS A 109 44.42 27.66 -24.37
C LYS A 109 44.55 28.38 -23.02
N ALA A 110 43.55 28.26 -22.15
CA ALA A 110 43.64 28.79 -20.78
C ALA A 110 44.63 27.97 -19.93
N ILE A 111 44.74 26.67 -20.22
CA ILE A 111 45.76 25.75 -19.67
C ILE A 111 46.48 25.12 -20.87
N GLU A 112 47.75 25.47 -21.07
CA GLU A 112 48.53 24.91 -22.18
C GLU A 112 49.10 23.53 -21.81
N GLY A 113 49.06 22.57 -22.75
CA GLY A 113 49.64 21.24 -22.54
C GLY A 113 48.64 20.10 -22.30
N ILE A 114 47.33 20.36 -22.43
CA ILE A 114 46.29 19.33 -22.45
C ILE A 114 46.11 18.82 -23.89
N TYR A 115 46.24 17.51 -24.10
CA TYR A 115 46.09 16.87 -25.42
C TYR A 115 44.69 16.29 -25.67
N GLY A 116 43.87 16.13 -24.63
CA GLY A 116 42.52 15.55 -24.70
C GLY A 116 42.44 14.18 -24.01
N LYS A 117 41.34 13.45 -24.21
CA LYS A 117 41.13 12.13 -23.61
C LYS A 117 41.89 11.05 -24.38
N LEU A 118 42.35 10.02 -23.68
CA LEU A 118 43.09 8.91 -24.28
C LEU A 118 42.30 8.22 -25.41
N MET A 119 40.99 8.05 -25.25
CA MET A 119 40.12 7.44 -26.27
C MET A 119 40.11 8.22 -27.60
N ASP A 120 40.28 9.54 -27.57
CA ASP A 120 40.26 10.38 -28.78
C ASP A 120 41.61 10.38 -29.52
N LEU A 121 42.68 9.95 -28.83
CA LEU A 121 44.05 9.90 -29.35
C LEU A 121 44.40 8.54 -29.97
N VAL A 122 43.61 7.50 -29.72
CA VAL A 122 43.91 6.13 -30.15
C VAL A 122 42.83 5.61 -31.10
N ARG A 123 43.24 5.06 -32.24
CA ARG A 123 42.32 4.51 -33.24
C ARG A 123 42.03 3.04 -32.95
N ILE A 124 40.84 2.74 -32.45
CA ILE A 124 40.44 1.39 -32.02
C ILE A 124 39.41 0.81 -33.01
N PRO A 125 39.62 -0.40 -33.56
CA PRO A 125 38.61 -1.08 -34.36
C PRO A 125 37.37 -1.39 -33.51
N GLY A 126 36.16 -1.15 -34.07
CA GLY A 126 34.90 -1.29 -33.32
C GLY A 126 34.69 -2.68 -32.71
N GLU A 127 35.22 -3.72 -33.35
CA GLU A 127 35.17 -5.12 -32.90
C GLU A 127 35.84 -5.36 -31.54
N TYR A 128 36.89 -4.59 -31.22
CA TYR A 128 37.66 -4.76 -29.98
C TYR A 128 37.33 -3.72 -28.91
N ARG A 129 36.40 -2.79 -29.20
CA ARG A 129 36.12 -1.65 -28.31
C ARG A 129 35.66 -2.08 -26.92
N ALA A 130 34.72 -3.03 -26.83
CA ALA A 130 34.20 -3.51 -25.55
C ALA A 130 35.26 -4.26 -24.72
N ALA A 131 36.08 -5.08 -25.37
CA ALA A 131 37.16 -5.82 -24.70
C ALA A 131 38.27 -4.87 -24.20
N LEU A 132 38.61 -3.87 -25.00
CA LEU A 132 39.60 -2.86 -24.62
C LEU A 132 39.11 -1.97 -23.49
N GLU A 133 37.83 -1.58 -23.50
CA GLU A 133 37.23 -0.78 -22.44
C GLU A 133 37.21 -1.52 -21.09
N ALA A 134 36.92 -2.83 -21.12
CA ALA A 134 37.03 -3.69 -19.95
C ALA A 134 38.49 -3.86 -19.47
N ALA A 135 39.44 -4.06 -20.40
CA ALA A 135 40.86 -4.25 -20.07
C ALA A 135 41.54 -2.97 -19.56
N ALA A 136 41.13 -1.81 -20.06
CA ALA A 136 41.69 -0.52 -19.70
C ALA A 136 41.17 0.01 -18.36
N GLY A 137 40.15 -0.60 -17.74
CA GLY A 137 39.71 -0.27 -16.38
C GLY A 137 39.40 1.21 -16.13
N GLY A 138 38.90 1.94 -17.13
CA GLY A 138 38.57 3.37 -17.03
C GLY A 138 39.66 4.34 -17.53
N TRP A 139 40.88 3.86 -17.80
CA TRP A 139 41.97 4.72 -18.29
C TRP A 139 41.72 5.32 -19.69
N LEU A 140 40.81 4.75 -20.49
CA LEU A 140 40.45 5.34 -21.79
C LEU A 140 39.80 6.72 -21.67
N LYS A 141 39.14 7.01 -20.53
CA LYS A 141 38.57 8.33 -20.25
C LYS A 141 39.59 9.32 -19.63
N ALA A 142 40.80 8.86 -19.31
CA ALA A 142 41.82 9.70 -18.68
C ALA A 142 42.27 10.84 -19.58
N LEU A 143 42.54 12.00 -18.97
CA LEU A 143 43.06 13.18 -19.65
C LEU A 143 44.57 13.03 -19.86
N VAL A 144 45.04 13.26 -21.08
CA VAL A 144 46.45 13.22 -21.44
C VAL A 144 47.01 14.64 -21.39
N VAL A 145 48.06 14.82 -20.61
CA VAL A 145 48.75 16.10 -20.38
C VAL A 145 50.24 15.99 -20.64
N ARG A 146 50.90 17.11 -20.94
CA ARG A 146 52.32 17.19 -21.32
C ARG A 146 53.28 16.84 -20.20
N ASP A 147 53.03 17.34 -19.00
CA ASP A 147 53.92 17.21 -17.85
C ASP A 147 53.12 17.21 -16.55
N MET A 148 53.81 16.84 -15.46
CA MET A 148 53.21 16.75 -14.13
C MET A 148 52.75 18.10 -13.58
N GLU A 149 53.31 19.21 -14.10
CA GLU A 149 52.96 20.55 -13.65
C GLU A 149 51.60 20.99 -14.20
N VAL A 150 51.34 20.66 -15.47
CA VAL A 150 50.00 20.80 -16.08
C VAL A 150 48.99 19.85 -15.43
N ALA A 151 49.40 18.62 -15.06
CA ALA A 151 48.55 17.71 -14.31
C ALA A 151 48.12 18.29 -12.95
N ARG A 152 49.05 18.94 -12.24
CA ARG A 152 48.81 19.61 -10.97
C ARG A 152 47.81 20.76 -11.13
N GLN A 153 47.99 21.60 -12.15
CA GLN A 153 47.05 22.69 -12.46
C GLN A 153 45.65 22.18 -12.83
N CYS A 154 45.54 21.06 -13.54
CA CYS A 154 44.25 20.44 -13.85
C CYS A 154 43.57 19.92 -12.57
N ALA A 155 44.32 19.31 -11.65
CA ALA A 155 43.80 18.82 -10.37
C ALA A 155 43.38 19.96 -9.43
N GLU A 156 44.07 21.11 -9.47
CA GLU A 156 43.69 22.31 -8.72
C GLU A 156 42.47 23.05 -9.30
N SER A 157 42.07 22.72 -10.53
CA SER A 157 40.93 23.34 -11.24
C SER A 157 39.62 22.53 -11.12
N LEU A 158 39.66 21.36 -10.46
CA LEU A 158 38.55 20.44 -10.19
C LEU A 158 37.89 20.75 -8.84
#